data_AF-A0A1H1JK38-F1
#
_entry.id   AF-A0A1H1JK38-F1
#
_cell.length_a   1.000
_cell.length_b   1.000
_cell.length_c   1.000
_cell.angle_alpha   90.00
_cell.angle_beta   90.00
_cell.angle_gamma   90.00
#
_symmetry.space_group_name_H-M   'P 1'
#
loop_
_entity.id
_entity.type
_entity.pdbx_description
1 polymer ?
#
loop_
_entity_poly.entity_id
_entity_poly.type
_entity_poly.pdbx_seq_one_letter_code
_entity_poly.pdbx_strand_id
1 'polypeptide(L)'
;MEFTEGQWALLKAYEDRNYVDFIRGHIVRDYPALANDPTLRDRLNAAFARTKLLRFTHDVPIVDFLYVEATTPEFYSIPAVIAWLYKSGVPGEQRFEMLMQATGKRQQEMKEKR
;
A
#
# COMPACT_ATOMS: atom_id res chain seq x y z
N MET A 1 -24.66 -18.76 17.91
CA MET A 1 -23.81 -19.32 16.83
C MET A 1 -22.53 -18.52 16.83
N GLU A 2 -21.41 -19.15 17.16
CA GLU A 2 -20.08 -18.57 17.02
C GLU A 2 -19.44 -19.17 15.76
N PHE A 3 -18.83 -18.32 14.92
CA PHE A 3 -18.11 -18.79 13.74
C PHE A 3 -16.81 -19.50 14.16
N THR A 4 -16.44 -20.54 13.41
CA THR A 4 -15.13 -21.19 13.59
C THR A 4 -14.01 -20.29 13.08
N GLU A 5 -12.77 -20.50 13.54
CA GLU A 5 -11.60 -19.71 13.12
C GLU A 5 -11.43 -19.70 11.59
N GLY A 6 -11.70 -20.82 10.91
CA GLY A 6 -11.68 -20.90 9.45
C GLY A 6 -12.77 -20.06 8.77
N GLN A 7 -13.96 -19.98 9.35
CA GLN A 7 -15.05 -19.13 8.83
C GLN A 7 -14.74 -17.65 9.03
N TRP A 8 -14.13 -17.27 10.16
CA TRP A 8 -13.65 -15.90 10.38
C TRP A 8 -12.56 -15.51 9.38
N ALA A 9 -11.59 -16.40 9.10
CA ALA A 9 -10.54 -16.15 8.13
C ALA A 9 -11.11 -15.95 6.71
N LEU A 10 -12.11 -16.75 6.33
CA LEU A 10 -12.83 -16.61 5.05
C LEU A 10 -13.57 -15.27 4.93
N LEU A 11 -14.29 -14.86 5.98
CA LEU A 11 -15.01 -13.58 5.99
C LEU A 11 -14.04 -12.40 5.86
N LYS A 12 -12.97 -12.43 6.65
CA LYS A 12 -11.93 -11.40 6.61
C LYS A 12 -11.25 -11.32 5.23
N ALA A 13 -10.96 -12.46 4.61
CA ALA A 13 -10.41 -12.48 3.26
C ALA A 13 -11.38 -11.91 2.22
N TYR A 14 -12.69 -12.07 2.43
CA TYR A 14 -13.71 -11.49 1.56
C TYR A 14 -13.81 -9.96 1.74
N GLU A 15 -13.83 -9.48 2.99
CA GLU A 15 -13.79 -8.05 3.32
C GLU A 15 -12.54 -7.38 2.76
N ASP A 16 -11.38 -8.01 2.91
CA ASP A 16 -10.11 -7.54 2.36
C ASP A 16 -10.14 -7.37 0.84
N ARG A 17 -10.69 -8.37 0.13
CA ARG A 17 -10.84 -8.31 -1.33
C ARG A 17 -11.79 -7.21 -1.76
N ASN A 18 -12.92 -7.06 -1.08
CA ASN A 18 -13.88 -5.98 -1.36
C ASN A 18 -13.26 -4.60 -1.15
N TYR A 19 -12.46 -4.45 -0.10
CA TYR A 19 -11.72 -3.22 0.17
C TYR A 19 -10.72 -2.92 -0.96
N VAL A 20 -9.89 -3.89 -1.35
CA VAL A 20 -8.92 -3.70 -2.43
C VAL A 20 -9.60 -3.41 -3.78
N ASP A 21 -10.70 -4.09 -4.09
CA ASP A 21 -11.44 -3.85 -5.33
C ASP A 21 -12.08 -2.46 -5.36
N PHE A 22 -12.58 -1.98 -4.21
CA PHE A 22 -13.09 -0.61 -4.06
C PHE A 22 -11.98 0.43 -4.33
N ILE A 23 -10.82 0.29 -3.68
CA ILE A 23 -9.68 1.20 -3.89
C ILE A 23 -9.14 1.12 -5.31
N ARG A 24 -9.06 -0.08 -5.90
CA ARG A 24 -8.68 -0.25 -7.32
C ARG A 24 -9.60 0.54 -8.25
N GLY A 25 -10.91 0.56 -7.98
CA GLY A 25 -11.87 1.36 -8.75
C GLY A 25 -11.54 2.86 -8.72
N HIS A 26 -11.19 3.39 -7.54
CA HIS A 26 -10.74 4.78 -7.39
C HIS A 26 -9.43 5.04 -8.13
N ILE A 27 -8.43 4.16 -7.96
CA ILE A 27 -7.14 4.27 -8.65
C ILE A 27 -7.33 4.27 -10.18
N VAL A 28 -8.15 3.37 -10.72
CA VAL A 28 -8.41 3.30 -12.17
C VAL A 28 -9.16 4.54 -12.67
N ARG A 29 -10.08 5.09 -11.88
CA ARG A 29 -10.75 6.34 -12.22
C ARG A 29 -9.74 7.50 -12.34
N ASP A 30 -8.79 7.57 -11.40
CA ASP A 30 -7.80 8.65 -11.36
C ASP A 30 -6.66 8.41 -12.40
N TYR A 31 -6.36 7.14 -12.71
CA TYR A 31 -5.35 6.70 -13.68
C TYR A 31 -5.91 5.65 -14.66
N PRO A 32 -6.68 6.07 -15.69
CA PRO A 32 -7.39 5.14 -16.58
C PRO A 32 -6.51 4.13 -17.32
N ALA A 33 -5.25 4.47 -17.58
CA ALA A 33 -4.29 3.57 -18.23
C ALA A 33 -4.06 2.27 -17.44
N LEU A 34 -4.21 2.31 -16.11
CA LEU A 34 -4.05 1.15 -15.23
C LEU A 34 -5.21 0.15 -15.34
N ALA A 35 -6.34 0.50 -15.99
CA ALA A 35 -7.45 -0.42 -16.23
C ALA A 35 -7.02 -1.66 -17.02
N ASN A 36 -6.04 -1.49 -17.91
CA ASN A 36 -5.54 -2.52 -18.81
C ASN A 36 -4.41 -3.35 -18.20
N ASP A 37 -3.95 -3.03 -16.98
CA ASP A 37 -2.92 -3.82 -16.29
C ASP A 37 -3.58 -5.06 -15.63
N PRO A 38 -3.33 -6.28 -16.16
CA PRO A 38 -3.94 -7.49 -15.61
C PRO A 38 -3.37 -7.85 -14.23
N THR A 39 -2.20 -7.32 -13.85
CA THR A 39 -1.51 -7.64 -12.60
C THR A 39 -1.91 -6.73 -11.44
N LEU A 40 -2.54 -5.58 -11.74
CA LEU A 40 -2.82 -4.53 -10.76
C LEU A 40 -3.55 -5.06 -9.52
N ARG A 41 -4.59 -5.89 -9.71
CA ARG A 41 -5.36 -6.43 -8.59
C ARG A 41 -4.51 -7.28 -7.65
N ASP A 42 -3.67 -8.15 -8.21
CA ASP A 42 -2.83 -9.05 -7.42
C ASP A 42 -1.73 -8.27 -6.68
N ARG A 43 -1.13 -7.27 -7.34
CA ARG A 43 -0.16 -6.37 -6.69
C ARG A 43 -0.79 -5.58 -5.54
N LEU A 44 -1.99 -5.03 -5.73
CA LEU A 44 -2.69 -4.29 -4.67
C LEU A 44 -3.06 -5.20 -3.48
N ASN A 45 -3.46 -6.46 -3.74
CA ASN A 45 -3.67 -7.44 -2.68
C ASN A 45 -2.37 -7.74 -1.90
N ALA A 46 -1.25 -7.91 -2.59
CA ALA A 46 0.05 -8.13 -1.95
C ALA A 46 0.49 -6.91 -1.12
N ALA A 47 0.30 -5.69 -1.65
CA ALA A 47 0.58 -4.45 -0.95
C ALA A 47 -0.31 -4.28 0.29
N PHE A 48 -1.61 -4.58 0.19
CA PHE A 48 -2.52 -4.54 1.34
C PHE A 48 -2.15 -5.56 2.41
N ALA A 49 -1.74 -6.77 2.03
CA ALA A 49 -1.20 -7.73 2.99
C ALA A 49 0.07 -7.20 3.66
N ARG A 50 0.91 -6.43 2.94
CA ARG A 50 2.11 -5.80 3.48
C ARG A 50 1.79 -4.73 4.52
N THR A 51 0.78 -3.91 4.33
CA THR A 51 0.39 -2.87 5.33
C THR A 51 -0.01 -3.51 6.66
N LYS A 52 -0.67 -4.68 6.63
CA LYS A 52 -1.00 -5.47 7.83
C LYS A 52 0.24 -5.98 8.56
N LEU A 53 1.23 -6.48 7.83
CA LEU A 53 2.52 -6.89 8.42
C LEU A 53 3.28 -5.71 9.04
N LEU A 54 3.11 -4.51 8.47
CA LEU A 54 3.66 -3.27 9.00
C LEU A 54 2.81 -2.67 10.13
N ARG A 55 1.70 -3.33 10.49
CA ARG A 55 0.75 -2.94 11.54
C ARG A 55 0.12 -1.57 11.29
N PHE A 56 -0.26 -1.29 10.04
CA PHE A 56 -1.09 -0.14 9.74
C PHE A 56 -2.48 -0.39 10.31
N THR A 57 -3.08 0.65 10.88
CA THR A 57 -4.38 0.64 11.54
C THR A 57 -5.35 1.67 10.97
N HIS A 58 -4.83 2.70 10.30
CA HIS A 58 -5.62 3.79 9.72
C HIS A 58 -5.75 3.62 8.21
N ASP A 59 -6.93 3.96 7.69
CA ASP A 59 -7.23 3.78 6.27
C ASP A 59 -6.39 4.69 5.37
N VAL A 60 -6.14 5.95 5.77
CA VAL A 60 -5.44 6.93 4.92
C VAL A 60 -4.04 6.45 4.52
N PRO A 61 -3.14 6.05 5.45
CA PRO A 61 -1.83 5.49 5.09
C PRO A 61 -1.91 4.22 4.25
N ILE A 62 -2.95 3.39 4.45
CA ILE A 62 -3.16 2.18 3.65
C ILE A 62 -3.51 2.55 2.22
N VAL A 63 -4.46 3.47 2.02
CA VAL A 63 -4.87 3.94 0.69
C VAL A 63 -3.68 4.56 -0.03
N ASP A 64 -2.93 5.45 0.64
CA ASP A 64 -1.73 6.07 0.05
C ASP A 64 -0.70 5.00 -0.37
N PHE A 65 -0.46 3.99 0.46
CA PHE A 65 0.43 2.88 0.13
C PHE A 65 -0.01 2.12 -1.13
N LEU A 66 -1.31 1.88 -1.29
CA LEU A 66 -1.89 1.24 -2.48
C LEU A 66 -1.77 2.11 -3.74
N TYR A 67 -1.96 3.43 -3.61
CA TYR A 67 -1.75 4.37 -4.72
C TYR A 67 -0.28 4.43 -5.16
N VAL A 68 0.66 4.35 -4.21
CA VAL A 68 2.09 4.28 -4.54
C VAL A 68 2.42 2.96 -5.23
N GLU A 69 1.90 1.81 -4.78
CA GLU A 69 2.10 0.52 -5.47
C GLU A 69 1.51 0.51 -6.90
N ALA A 70 0.37 1.18 -7.10
CA ALA A 70 -0.25 1.25 -8.41
C ALA A 70 0.62 2.00 -9.44
N THR A 71 1.29 3.08 -8.99
CA THR A 71 2.08 3.97 -9.85
C THR A 71 3.57 3.65 -9.86
N THR A 72 4.08 3.07 -8.78
CA THR A 72 5.48 2.64 -8.57
C THR A 72 5.47 1.21 -8.05
N PRO A 73 5.32 0.22 -8.94
CA PRO A 73 5.23 -1.18 -8.56
C PRO A 73 6.42 -1.63 -7.72
N GLU A 74 6.17 -2.43 -6.70
CA GLU A 74 7.15 -3.06 -5.82
C GLU A 74 8.07 -2.08 -5.07
N PHE A 75 7.67 -0.82 -4.87
CA PHE A 75 8.50 0.17 -4.16
C PHE A 75 8.92 -0.31 -2.76
N TYR A 76 8.05 -1.09 -2.09
CA TYR A 76 8.29 -1.67 -0.77
C TYR A 76 9.08 -2.98 -0.78
N SER A 77 9.49 -3.46 -1.95
CA SER A 77 10.39 -4.61 -2.13
C SER A 77 11.85 -4.19 -2.22
N ILE A 78 12.13 -2.89 -2.38
CA ILE A 78 13.50 -2.36 -2.42
C ILE A 78 14.15 -2.58 -1.04
N PRO A 79 15.34 -3.21 -0.95
CA PRO A 79 15.96 -3.56 0.34
C PRO A 79 16.11 -2.39 1.31
N ALA A 80 16.47 -1.20 0.81
CA ALA A 80 16.57 0.01 1.62
C ALA A 80 15.21 0.47 2.16
N VAL A 81 14.13 0.34 1.37
CA VAL A 81 12.76 0.66 1.79
C VAL A 81 12.26 -0.36 2.79
N ILE A 82 12.52 -1.65 2.59
CA ILE A 82 12.20 -2.71 3.56
C ILE A 82 12.87 -2.42 4.90
N ALA A 83 14.19 -2.18 4.90
CA ALA A 83 14.93 -1.90 6.12
C ALA A 83 14.37 -0.68 6.86
N TRP A 84 13.94 0.36 6.13
CA TRP A 84 13.30 1.53 6.69
C TRP A 84 11.92 1.21 7.28
N LEU A 85 11.04 0.55 6.53
CA LEU A 85 9.66 0.25 6.95
C LEU A 85 9.57 -0.70 8.15
N TYR A 86 10.60 -1.52 8.38
CA TYR A 86 10.69 -2.43 9.53
C TYR A 86 11.48 -1.87 10.72
N LYS A 87 12.06 -0.68 10.61
CA LYS A 87 12.88 -0.08 11.68
C LYS A 87 12.05 0.11 12.95
N SER A 88 12.47 -0.47 14.07
CA SER A 88 11.78 -0.32 15.36
C SER A 88 11.86 1.10 15.91
N GLY A 89 10.93 1.46 16.81
CA GLY A 89 10.94 2.73 17.55
C GLY A 89 9.94 3.79 17.09
N VAL A 90 9.25 3.58 15.98
CA VAL A 90 8.22 4.48 15.42
C VAL A 90 7.04 3.64 14.88
N PRO A 91 5.78 4.08 14.87
CA PRO A 91 4.69 3.37 14.20
C PRO A 91 4.95 3.14 12.70
N GLY A 92 4.42 2.06 12.12
CA GLY A 92 4.67 1.71 10.71
C GLY A 92 4.19 2.77 9.72
N GLU A 93 3.04 3.37 10.00
CA GLU A 93 2.44 4.43 9.18
C GLU A 93 3.31 5.68 9.18
N GLN A 94 3.76 6.12 10.37
CA GLN A 94 4.65 7.27 10.48
C GLN A 94 5.99 7.03 9.76
N ARG A 95 6.52 5.79 9.75
CA ARG A 95 7.70 5.47 8.93
C ARG A 95 7.42 5.60 7.43
N PHE A 96 6.23 5.20 6.99
CA PHE A 96 5.82 5.35 5.60
C PHE A 96 5.63 6.83 5.21
N GLU A 97 4.99 7.64 6.05
CA GLU A 97 4.87 9.08 5.82
C GLU A 97 6.24 9.75 5.69
N MET A 98 7.18 9.43 6.59
CA MET A 98 8.55 9.94 6.51
C MET A 98 9.26 9.51 5.22
N LEU A 99 9.03 8.29 4.75
CA LEU A 99 9.57 7.81 3.48
C LEU A 99 9.02 8.64 2.30
N MET A 100 7.71 8.88 2.27
CA MET A 100 7.05 9.68 1.23
C MET A 100 7.54 11.14 1.23
N GLN A 101 7.76 11.72 2.40
CA GLN A 101 8.34 13.06 2.52
C GLN A 101 9.78 13.10 1.98
N ALA A 102 10.59 12.07 2.26
CA ALA A 102 11.98 12.01 1.82
C ALA A 102 12.09 11.83 0.29
N THR A 103 11.23 11.01 -0.32
CA THR A 103 11.17 10.85 -1.78
C THR A 103 10.64 12.11 -2.46
N GLY A 104 9.61 12.75 -1.89
CA GLY A 104 9.09 14.04 -2.38
C GLY A 104 10.14 15.15 -2.36
N LYS A 105 10.91 15.28 -1.27
CA LYS A 105 12.01 16.26 -1.16
C LYS A 105 13.10 16.04 -2.21
N ARG A 106 13.51 14.79 -2.46
CA ARG A 106 14.51 14.49 -3.51
C ARG A 106 14.05 14.88 -4.91
N GLN A 107 12.76 14.71 -5.22
CA GLN A 107 12.19 15.09 -6.52
C GLN A 107 12.17 16.62 -6.71
N GLN A 108 11.95 17.39 -5.64
CA GLN A 108 12.00 18.86 -5.66
C GLN A 108 13.44 19.36 -5.88
N GLU A 109 14.40 18.84 -5.11
CA GLU A 109 15.82 19.25 -5.19
C GLU A 109 16.45 18.96 -6.57
N MET A 110 16.03 17.87 -7.24
CA MET A 110 16.49 17.54 -8.60
C MET A 110 15.91 18.47 -9.68
N LYS A 111 14.73 19.06 -9.44
CA LYS A 111 14.12 20.03 -10.35
C LYS A 111 14.72 21.43 -10.17
N GLU A 112 15.13 21.80 -8.95
CA GLU A 112 15.74 23.10 -8.66
C GLU A 112 17.21 23.22 -9.08
N LYS A 113 17.90 22.10 -9.28
CA LYS A 113 19.30 22.06 -9.75
C LYS A 113 19.45 21.93 -11.28
N ARG A 114 18.36 22.04 -12.04
CA ARG A 114 18.36 21.82 -13.49
C ARG A 114 18.18 23.10 -14.28
#